data_AF-A0A1H0IUL2-F1
#
_entry.id   AF-A0A1H0IUL2-F1
#
_cell.length_a   1.000
_cell.length_b   1.000
_cell.length_c   1.000
_cell.angle_alpha   90.00
_cell.angle_beta   90.00
_cell.angle_gamma   90.00
#
_symmetry.space_group_name_H-M   'P 1'
#
loop_
_entity.id
_entity.type
_entity.pdbx_description
1 polymer ?
#
loop_
_entity_poly.entity_id
_entity_poly.type
_entity_poly.pdbx_seq_one_letter_code
_entity_poly.pdbx_strand_id
1 'polypeptide(L)'
;MSEPVASLTLDESLPLLGIAAWSGTGKTTLLEALLPRLRSRGLRVAVIKHAHHSFDVDQPGKDSHRLRQAGASPMLVASRSRLALMMETPDQPEADLAALLAMVAPQRPDLVLVEGFKAWPLPKLELHRPALGKSLRASEDPWVRAVASDAPIFLPEGVEGLDLNDHAGLTEWIAAWPARWPAERQPRSVREGSPS
;
A
#
# COMPACT_ATOMS: atom_id res chain seq x y z
N MET A 1 15.46 -22.03 0.23
CA MET A 1 14.59 -22.03 -0.97
C MET A 1 13.91 -20.69 -1.01
N SER A 2 14.23 -19.86 -2.00
CA SER A 2 13.53 -18.59 -2.20
C SER A 2 12.11 -18.90 -2.63
N GLU A 3 11.12 -18.39 -1.90
CA GLU A 3 9.72 -18.57 -2.25
C GLU A 3 9.43 -17.95 -3.62
N PRO A 4 8.52 -18.54 -4.42
CA PRO A 4 8.08 -17.92 -5.65
C PRO A 4 7.39 -16.59 -5.29
N VAL A 5 8.00 -15.47 -5.67
CA VAL A 5 7.35 -14.16 -5.58
C VAL A 5 6.07 -14.24 -6.40
N ALA A 6 4.91 -14.09 -5.76
CA ALA A 6 3.62 -14.10 -6.43
C ALA A 6 3.66 -13.13 -7.63
N SER A 7 3.41 -13.66 -8.83
CA SER A 7 3.39 -12.86 -10.05
C SER A 7 2.10 -12.03 -10.09
N LEU A 8 2.20 -10.74 -9.78
CA LEU A 8 1.08 -9.82 -9.92
C LEU A 8 1.01 -9.34 -11.37
N THR A 9 -0.09 -9.64 -12.06
CA THR A 9 -0.38 -8.97 -13.34
C THR A 9 -1.05 -7.64 -13.03
N LEU A 10 -0.34 -6.55 -13.29
CA LEU A 10 -0.84 -5.20 -13.03
C LEU A 10 -1.84 -4.77 -14.10
N ASP A 11 -3.11 -4.71 -13.73
CA ASP A 11 -4.21 -4.22 -14.57
C ASP A 11 -4.04 -2.71 -14.87
N GLU A 12 -4.16 -2.31 -16.13
CA GLU A 12 -4.07 -0.91 -16.54
C GLU A 12 -5.21 -0.06 -15.95
N SER A 13 -6.36 -0.68 -15.67
CA SER A 13 -7.58 0.02 -15.24
C SER A 13 -7.65 0.27 -13.73
N LEU A 14 -6.73 -0.32 -12.95
CA LEU A 14 -6.70 -0.19 -11.49
C LEU A 14 -5.33 0.29 -11.00
N PRO A 15 -5.13 1.62 -10.89
CA PRO A 15 -3.89 2.18 -10.38
C PRO A 15 -3.55 1.70 -8.96
N LEU A 16 -2.33 1.18 -8.79
CA LEU A 16 -1.81 0.74 -7.50
C LEU A 16 -0.61 1.60 -7.08
N LEU A 17 -0.51 1.93 -5.80
CA LEU A 17 0.66 2.58 -5.23
C LEU A 17 1.00 1.99 -3.87
N GLY A 18 2.17 1.37 -3.76
CA GLY A 18 2.72 0.87 -2.50
C GLY A 18 3.23 2.01 -1.62
N ILE A 19 2.98 1.95 -0.33
CA ILE A 19 3.55 2.88 0.66
C ILE A 19 4.58 2.13 1.49
N ALA A 20 5.85 2.32 1.12
CA ALA A 20 6.99 1.68 1.75
C ALA A 20 7.56 2.57 2.85
N ALA A 21 7.81 2.00 4.03
CA ALA A 21 8.50 2.71 5.10
C ALA A 21 9.11 1.71 6.08
N TRP A 22 10.18 2.12 6.75
CA TRP A 22 10.65 1.44 7.96
C TRP A 22 9.72 1.72 9.13
N SER A 23 9.69 0.81 10.11
CA SER A 23 8.93 1.04 11.35
C SER A 23 9.40 2.34 12.02
N GLY A 24 8.46 3.11 12.58
CA GLY A 24 8.75 4.40 13.22
C GLY A 24 8.81 5.62 12.29
N THR A 25 8.69 5.45 10.96
CA THR A 25 8.77 6.58 10.00
C THR A 25 7.52 7.50 10.03
N GLY A 26 6.41 7.04 10.63
CA GLY A 26 5.15 7.81 10.69
C GLY A 26 4.19 7.56 9.53
N LYS A 27 4.27 6.40 8.87
CA LYS A 27 3.44 6.03 7.70
C LYS A 27 1.93 6.16 7.95
N THR A 28 1.43 5.60 9.05
CA THR A 28 0.00 5.69 9.40
C THR A 28 -0.43 7.14 9.58
N THR A 29 0.34 7.93 10.34
CA THR A 29 0.10 9.35 10.56
C THR A 29 0.07 10.15 9.25
N LEU A 30 0.97 9.85 8.32
CA LEU A 30 0.96 10.48 7.00
C LEU A 30 -0.30 10.11 6.21
N LEU A 31 -0.66 8.83 6.14
CA LEU A 31 -1.85 8.39 5.40
C LEU A 31 -3.14 8.97 6.00
N GLU A 32 -3.25 9.07 7.32
CA GLU A 32 -4.35 9.76 8.00
C GLU A 32 -4.47 11.24 7.60
N ALA A 33 -3.34 11.92 7.39
CA ALA A 33 -3.31 13.30 6.93
C ALA A 33 -3.63 13.47 5.43
N LEU A 34 -3.23 12.50 4.59
CA LEU A 34 -3.37 12.58 3.14
C LEU A 34 -4.74 12.09 2.63
N LEU A 35 -5.31 11.03 3.22
CA LEU A 35 -6.59 10.46 2.76
C LEU A 35 -7.75 11.48 2.72
N PRO A 36 -7.96 12.35 3.73
CA PRO A 36 -8.98 13.39 3.64
C PRO A 36 -8.72 14.40 2.51
N ARG A 37 -7.44 14.73 2.24
CA ARG A 37 -7.03 15.68 1.19
C ARG A 37 -7.17 15.10 -0.22
N LEU A 38 -6.96 13.80 -0.37
CA LEU A 38 -7.23 13.08 -1.62
C LEU A 38 -8.72 13.01 -1.88
N ARG A 39 -9.51 12.69 -0.84
CA ARG A 39 -10.97 12.68 -0.92
C ARG A 39 -11.55 14.06 -1.26
N SER A 40 -11.02 15.15 -0.70
CA SER A 40 -11.49 16.50 -1.02
C SER A 40 -11.21 16.92 -2.46
N ARG A 41 -10.28 16.24 -3.15
CA ARG A 41 -10.02 16.40 -4.60
C ARG A 41 -10.91 15.50 -5.46
N GLY A 42 -11.87 14.80 -4.86
CA GLY A 42 -12.79 13.90 -5.56
C GLY A 42 -12.24 12.50 -5.82
N LEU A 43 -11.03 12.18 -5.34
CA LEU A 43 -10.41 10.89 -5.58
C LEU A 43 -10.97 9.81 -4.66
N ARG A 44 -11.44 8.69 -5.23
CA ARG A 44 -11.93 7.51 -4.51
C ARG A 44 -10.77 6.56 -4.24
N VAL A 45 -10.14 6.75 -3.08
CA VAL A 45 -8.99 5.94 -2.67
C VAL A 45 -9.42 4.73 -1.85
N ALA A 46 -9.02 3.54 -2.29
CA ALA A 46 -9.06 2.34 -1.48
C ALA A 46 -7.71 2.11 -0.79
N VAL A 47 -7.71 1.45 0.37
CA VAL A 47 -6.48 1.08 1.08
C VAL A 47 -6.50 -0.41 1.37
N ILE A 48 -5.47 -1.12 0.94
CA ILE A 48 -5.20 -2.51 1.32
C ILE A 48 -4.03 -2.48 2.29
N LYS A 49 -4.25 -2.95 3.52
CA LYS A 49 -3.24 -2.96 4.59
C LYS A 49 -2.92 -4.38 5.02
N HIS A 50 -1.65 -4.74 5.01
CA HIS A 50 -1.16 -5.97 5.63
C HIS A 50 -0.87 -5.74 7.12
N ALA A 51 -1.51 -6.50 8.00
CA ALA A 51 -1.20 -6.53 9.43
C ALA A 51 -0.15 -7.61 9.72
N HIS A 52 0.84 -7.30 10.57
CA HIS A 52 1.89 -8.25 10.95
C HIS A 52 1.47 -9.22 12.07
N HIS A 53 0.29 -9.04 12.65
CA HIS A 53 -0.26 -9.85 13.73
C HIS A 53 -1.73 -10.15 13.45
N SER A 54 -2.26 -11.19 14.09
CA SER A 54 -3.69 -11.44 14.11
C SER A 54 -4.44 -10.21 14.63
N PHE A 55 -5.58 -9.92 14.02
CA PHE A 55 -6.43 -8.80 14.41
C PHE A 55 -7.87 -9.24 14.38
N ASP A 56 -8.70 -8.58 15.18
CA ASP A 56 -10.14 -8.72 15.10
C ASP A 56 -10.78 -7.37 14.77
N VAL A 57 -11.78 -7.41 13.89
CA VAL A 57 -12.55 -6.23 13.48
C VAL A 57 -13.83 -6.12 14.32
N ASP A 58 -14.36 -7.25 14.79
CA ASP A 58 -15.53 -7.26 15.67
C ASP A 58 -15.14 -7.22 17.15
N GLN A 59 -16.14 -7.04 18.01
CA GLN A 59 -15.95 -7.00 19.45
C GLN A 59 -16.16 -8.39 20.04
N PRO A 60 -15.17 -8.96 20.76
CA PRO A 60 -15.32 -10.24 21.44
C PRO A 60 -16.59 -10.32 22.28
N GLY A 61 -17.33 -11.41 22.11
CA GLY A 61 -18.57 -11.69 22.85
C GLY A 61 -19.84 -11.07 22.28
N LYS A 62 -19.77 -10.20 21.26
CA LYS A 62 -20.95 -9.74 20.51
C LYS A 62 -21.44 -10.80 19.51
N ASP A 63 -22.66 -10.62 19.02
CA ASP A 63 -23.33 -11.62 18.17
C ASP A 63 -22.53 -11.97 16.91
N SER A 64 -22.00 -10.97 16.20
CA SER A 64 -21.19 -11.22 15.00
C SER A 64 -19.92 -12.03 15.29
N HIS A 65 -19.24 -11.73 16.40
CA HIS A 65 -18.06 -12.48 16.85
C HIS A 65 -18.45 -13.92 17.19
N ARG A 66 -19.53 -14.12 17.97
CA ARG A 66 -20.00 -15.45 18.37
C ARG A 66 -20.41 -16.31 17.17
N LEU A 67 -21.08 -15.73 16.16
CA LEU A 67 -21.47 -16.44 14.94
C LEU A 67 -20.26 -16.81 14.08
N ARG A 68 -19.28 -15.91 13.94
CA ARG A 68 -18.02 -16.18 13.23
C ARG A 68 -17.22 -17.29 13.90
N GLN A 69 -17.05 -17.22 15.23
CA GLN A 69 -16.39 -18.28 16.01
C GLN A 69 -17.14 -19.63 15.98
N ALA A 70 -18.45 -19.60 15.75
CA ALA A 70 -19.25 -20.82 15.53
C ALA A 70 -19.12 -21.40 14.11
N GLY A 71 -18.40 -20.73 13.19
CA GLY A 71 -18.09 -21.23 11.85
C GLY A 71 -18.69 -20.42 10.69
N ALA A 72 -19.35 -19.28 10.93
CA ALA A 72 -19.83 -18.44 9.83
C ALA A 72 -18.66 -17.82 9.05
N SER A 73 -18.47 -18.25 7.80
CA SER A 73 -17.45 -17.72 6.89
C SER A 73 -17.97 -17.74 5.43
N PRO A 74 -18.18 -16.59 4.77
CA PRO A 74 -17.92 -15.23 5.27
C PRO A 74 -18.95 -14.73 6.29
N MET A 75 -18.54 -13.81 7.17
CA MET A 75 -19.41 -13.04 8.06
C MET A 75 -19.58 -11.62 7.50
N LEU A 76 -20.82 -11.24 7.15
CA LEU A 76 -21.15 -9.92 6.61
C LEU A 76 -22.06 -9.16 7.59
N VAL A 77 -21.61 -7.98 8.02
CA VAL A 77 -22.37 -7.09 8.92
C VAL A 77 -22.64 -5.78 8.20
N ALA A 78 -23.89 -5.31 8.23
CA ALA A 78 -24.29 -4.06 7.61
C ALA A 78 -25.08 -3.18 8.59
N SER A 79 -24.89 -1.87 8.48
CA SER A 79 -25.71 -0.85 9.13
C SER A 79 -26.00 0.29 8.15
N ARG A 80 -26.81 1.28 8.58
CA ARG A 80 -27.03 2.51 7.80
C ARG A 80 -25.74 3.28 7.48
N SER A 81 -24.68 3.07 8.25
CA SER A 81 -23.43 3.84 8.15
C SER A 81 -22.31 3.13 7.40
N ARG A 82 -22.29 1.79 7.39
CA ARG A 82 -21.17 1.00 6.88
C ARG A 82 -21.52 -0.47 6.72
N LEU A 83 -20.67 -1.16 5.96
CA LEU A 83 -20.63 -2.60 5.83
C LEU A 83 -19.23 -3.10 6.24
N ALA A 84 -19.17 -4.26 6.89
CA ALA A 84 -17.95 -4.97 7.25
C ALA A 84 -18.06 -6.43 6.81
N LEU A 85 -17.06 -6.91 6.08
CA LEU A 85 -16.91 -8.30 5.64
C LEU A 85 -15.70 -8.90 6.35
N MET A 86 -15.90 -10.02 7.04
CA MET A 86 -14.83 -10.81 7.64
C MET A 86 -14.80 -12.20 7.03
N MET A 87 -13.60 -12.69 6.69
CA MET A 87 -13.37 -14.03 6.17
C MET A 87 -12.22 -14.65 6.94
N GLU A 88 -12.41 -15.88 7.40
CA GLU A 88 -11.32 -16.67 8.00
C GLU A 88 -10.50 -17.33 6.89
N THR A 89 -9.17 -17.24 6.97
CA THR A 89 -8.24 -17.83 6.00
C THR A 89 -7.22 -18.77 6.68
N PRO A 90 -7.68 -19.81 7.41
CA PRO A 90 -6.79 -20.66 8.24
C PRO A 90 -5.74 -21.42 7.43
N ASP A 91 -6.03 -21.72 6.15
CA ASP A 91 -5.15 -22.47 5.25
C ASP A 91 -4.24 -21.55 4.41
N GLN A 92 -4.30 -20.22 4.61
CA GLN A 92 -3.44 -19.26 3.89
C GLN A 92 -2.37 -18.73 4.85
N PRO A 93 -1.09 -19.08 4.65
CA PRO A 93 -0.01 -18.63 5.53
C PRO A 93 0.27 -17.14 5.40
N GLU A 94 0.02 -16.55 4.23
CA GLU A 94 0.14 -15.12 3.97
C GLU A 94 -1.05 -14.59 3.16
N ALA A 95 -1.31 -13.30 3.32
CA ALA A 95 -2.33 -12.61 2.55
C ALA A 95 -1.95 -12.53 1.06
N ASP A 96 -2.87 -12.91 0.17
CA ASP A 96 -2.70 -12.76 -1.27
C ASP A 96 -3.23 -11.39 -1.74
N LEU A 97 -2.33 -10.51 -2.15
CA LEU A 97 -2.68 -9.18 -2.65
C LEU A 97 -3.58 -9.26 -3.90
N ALA A 98 -3.38 -10.24 -4.79
CA ALA A 98 -4.19 -10.38 -5.99
C ALA A 98 -5.65 -10.71 -5.64
N ALA A 99 -5.86 -11.62 -4.69
CA ALA A 99 -7.19 -11.94 -4.18
C ALA A 99 -7.87 -10.73 -3.51
N LEU A 100 -7.12 -9.96 -2.70
CA LEU A 100 -7.63 -8.74 -2.06
C LEU A 100 -8.00 -7.66 -3.09
N LEU A 101 -7.20 -7.50 -4.15
CA LEU A 101 -7.51 -6.58 -5.25
C LEU A 101 -8.79 -6.99 -5.98
N ALA A 102 -9.01 -8.29 -6.21
CA ALA A 102 -10.24 -8.78 -6.82
C ALA A 102 -11.50 -8.46 -5.99
N MET A 103 -11.37 -8.36 -4.66
CA MET A 103 -12.47 -7.92 -3.78
C MET A 103 -12.72 -6.41 -3.84
N VAL A 104 -11.67 -5.62 -4.07
CA VAL A 104 -11.72 -4.14 -4.09
C VAL A 104 -12.13 -3.60 -5.46
N ALA A 105 -11.69 -4.21 -6.55
CA ALA A 105 -11.92 -3.74 -7.92
C ALA A 105 -13.41 -3.46 -8.26
N PRO A 106 -14.39 -4.30 -7.86
CA PRO A 106 -15.81 -4.03 -8.11
C PRO A 106 -16.32 -2.72 -7.49
N GLN A 107 -15.64 -2.20 -6.46
CA GLN A 107 -15.96 -0.91 -5.85
C GLN A 107 -15.53 0.28 -6.73
N ARG A 108 -14.76 0.05 -7.79
CA ARG A 108 -14.25 1.07 -8.73
C ARG A 108 -13.52 2.24 -8.03
N PRO A 109 -12.49 1.99 -7.21
CA PRO A 109 -11.63 3.06 -6.74
C PRO A 109 -10.82 3.65 -7.91
N ASP A 110 -10.46 4.93 -7.79
CA ASP A 110 -9.56 5.59 -8.75
C ASP A 110 -8.09 5.25 -8.46
N LEU A 111 -7.80 4.83 -7.22
CA LEU A 111 -6.48 4.48 -6.74
C LEU A 111 -6.58 3.49 -5.56
N VAL A 112 -5.73 2.47 -5.56
CA VAL A 112 -5.51 1.59 -4.40
C VAL A 112 -4.14 1.88 -3.79
N LEU A 113 -4.13 2.34 -2.54
CA LEU A 113 -2.91 2.41 -1.73
C LEU A 113 -2.65 1.07 -1.05
N VAL A 114 -1.44 0.55 -1.21
CA VAL A 114 -1.03 -0.72 -0.60
C VAL A 114 -0.05 -0.44 0.53
N GLU A 115 -0.51 -0.63 1.77
CA GLU A 115 0.30 -0.47 2.97
C GLU A 115 0.78 -1.84 3.45
N GLY A 116 2.10 -2.10 3.37
CA GLY A 116 2.67 -3.40 3.70
C GLY A 116 3.16 -4.09 2.44
N PHE A 117 3.03 -5.42 2.34
CA PHE A 117 3.35 -6.18 1.13
C PHE A 117 4.72 -5.82 0.51
N LYS A 118 5.75 -5.67 1.35
CA LYS A 118 7.04 -5.07 0.95
C LYS A 118 7.73 -5.78 -0.22
N ALA A 119 7.55 -7.10 -0.32
CA ALA A 119 8.13 -7.93 -1.36
C ALA A 119 7.38 -7.90 -2.70
N TRP A 120 6.19 -7.28 -2.76
CA TRP A 120 5.36 -7.32 -3.96
C TRP A 120 5.91 -6.39 -5.06
N PRO A 121 5.91 -6.85 -6.33
CA PRO A 121 6.45 -6.13 -7.47
C PRO A 121 5.44 -5.10 -8.01
N LEU A 122 5.27 -4.00 -7.28
CA LEU A 122 4.40 -2.88 -7.66
C LEU A 122 5.05 -1.53 -7.32
N PRO A 123 4.72 -0.45 -8.06
CA PRO A 123 5.31 0.87 -7.85
C PRO A 123 5.10 1.41 -6.44
N LYS A 124 6.13 2.00 -5.83
CA LYS A 124 6.09 2.44 -4.43
C LYS A 124 6.51 3.89 -4.24
N LEU A 125 5.84 4.57 -3.31
CA LEU A 125 6.33 5.75 -2.61
C LEU A 125 7.01 5.31 -1.32
N GLU A 126 8.31 5.53 -1.21
CA GLU A 126 9.07 5.30 0.02
C GLU A 126 9.03 6.52 0.93
N LEU A 127 8.74 6.32 2.21
CA LEU A 127 8.91 7.33 3.25
C LEU A 127 10.24 7.08 3.95
N HIS A 128 11.07 8.11 4.06
CA HIS A 128 12.42 7.98 4.58
C HIS A 128 12.76 9.11 5.56
N ARG A 129 13.24 8.74 6.75
CA ARG A 129 13.78 9.67 7.73
C ARG A 129 15.23 9.30 8.03
N PRO A 130 16.24 10.08 7.58
CA PRO A 130 17.64 9.74 7.80
C PRO A 130 18.01 9.56 9.28
N ALA A 131 17.32 10.29 10.18
CA ALA A 131 17.50 10.18 11.62
C ALA A 131 17.24 8.76 12.19
N LEU A 132 16.51 7.90 11.47
CA LEU A 132 16.28 6.51 11.88
C LEU A 132 17.46 5.58 11.56
N GLY A 133 18.49 6.06 10.85
CA GLY A 133 19.68 5.29 10.49
C GLY A 133 19.39 4.05 9.64
N LYS A 134 18.29 4.04 8.89
CA LYS A 134 17.89 2.94 8.00
C LYS A 134 18.34 3.23 6.58
N SER A 135 18.65 2.18 5.82
CA SER A 135 18.98 2.30 4.40
C SER A 135 17.77 2.74 3.58
N LEU A 136 18.05 3.42 2.46
CA LEU A 136 17.06 3.77 1.46
C LEU A 136 16.70 2.52 0.63
N ARG A 137 15.43 2.13 0.63
CA ARG A 137 14.96 0.95 -0.13
C ARG A 137 15.04 1.18 -1.63
N ALA A 138 14.86 2.42 -2.08
CA ALA A 138 14.94 2.80 -3.49
C ALA A 138 16.27 2.41 -4.15
N SER A 139 17.34 2.25 -3.37
CA SER A 139 18.65 1.80 -3.85
C SER A 139 18.65 0.36 -4.34
N GLU A 140 17.76 -0.50 -3.81
CA GLU A 140 17.72 -1.94 -4.08
C GLU A 140 16.38 -2.37 -4.71
N ASP A 141 15.31 -1.60 -4.48
CA ASP A 141 13.98 -1.89 -5.01
C ASP A 141 13.72 -1.05 -6.28
N PRO A 142 13.76 -1.66 -7.49
CA PRO A 142 13.52 -0.96 -8.74
C PRO A 142 12.07 -0.46 -8.86
N TRP A 143 11.16 -0.91 -7.99
CA TRP A 143 9.78 -0.46 -7.99
C TRP A 143 9.55 0.84 -7.22
N VAL A 144 10.50 1.33 -6.44
CA VAL A 144 10.34 2.63 -5.77
C VAL A 144 10.42 3.73 -6.83
N ARG A 145 9.35 4.53 -6.96
CA ARG A 145 9.23 5.62 -7.94
C ARG A 145 9.54 6.98 -7.35
N ALA A 146 9.25 7.15 -6.05
CA ALA A 146 9.54 8.37 -5.34
C ALA A 146 9.94 8.07 -3.90
N VAL A 147 10.72 8.99 -3.33
CA VAL A 147 11.08 9.00 -1.91
C VAL A 147 10.67 10.33 -1.31
N ALA A 148 9.80 10.27 -0.30
CA ALA A 148 9.48 11.41 0.56
C ALA A 148 10.40 11.41 1.78
N SER A 149 11.22 12.46 1.93
CA SER A 149 12.15 12.60 3.05
C SER A 149 12.03 13.92 3.79
N ASP A 150 12.36 13.91 5.09
CA ASP A 150 12.40 15.09 5.94
C ASP A 150 13.76 15.79 5.97
N ALA A 151 14.71 15.31 5.16
CA ALA A 151 16.01 15.94 4.94
C ALA A 151 16.51 15.67 3.51
N PRO A 152 17.45 16.49 3.00
CA PRO A 152 18.08 16.23 1.72
C PRO A 152 18.78 14.87 1.68
N ILE A 153 18.53 14.08 0.63
CA ILE A 153 19.13 12.77 0.42
C ILE A 153 19.55 12.60 -1.04
N PHE A 154 20.58 11.77 -1.27
CA PHE A 154 20.94 11.35 -2.62
C PHE A 154 20.01 10.23 -3.08
N LEU A 155 19.42 10.40 -4.27
CA LEU A 155 18.45 9.46 -4.83
C LEU A 155 19.02 8.72 -6.03
N PRO A 156 18.67 7.43 -6.21
CA PRO A 156 18.98 6.69 -7.44
C PRO A 156 18.35 7.32 -8.68
N GLU A 157 18.92 7.03 -9.86
CA GLU A 157 18.36 7.50 -11.14
C GLU A 157 16.90 7.04 -11.31
N GLY A 158 16.06 7.96 -11.80
CA GLY A 158 14.64 7.71 -12.03
C GLY A 158 13.76 7.67 -10.77
N VAL A 159 14.28 8.07 -9.61
CA VAL A 159 13.51 8.23 -8.36
C VAL A 159 13.25 9.71 -8.09
N GLU A 160 11.98 10.08 -7.95
CA GLU A 160 11.60 11.44 -7.58
C GLU A 160 11.82 11.72 -6.09
N GLY A 161 12.35 12.90 -5.77
CA GLY A 161 12.47 13.38 -4.39
C GLY A 161 11.28 14.25 -4.00
N LEU A 162 10.67 13.97 -2.86
CA LEU A 162 9.55 14.70 -2.30
C LEU A 162 9.89 15.13 -0.86
N ASP A 163 9.32 16.25 -0.41
CA ASP A 163 9.40 16.65 1.00
C ASP A 163 8.34 15.92 1.81
N LEU A 164 8.78 15.15 2.80
CA LEU A 164 7.90 14.39 3.70
C LEU A 164 6.96 15.28 4.52
N ASN A 165 7.35 16.54 4.75
CA ASN A 165 6.56 17.50 5.53
C ASN A 165 5.64 18.37 4.65
N ASP A 166 5.85 18.38 3.32
CA ASP A 166 4.93 19.02 2.38
C ASP A 166 3.75 18.12 2.05
N HIS A 167 2.79 18.07 2.98
CA HIS A 167 1.56 17.32 2.76
C HIS A 167 0.73 17.83 1.57
N ALA A 168 0.91 19.08 1.12
CA ALA A 168 0.20 19.58 -0.07
C ALA A 168 0.82 18.99 -1.33
N GLY A 169 2.14 19.10 -1.49
CA GLY A 169 2.88 18.49 -2.59
C GLY A 169 2.73 16.98 -2.67
N LEU A 170 2.79 16.27 -1.53
CA LEU A 170 2.53 14.82 -1.48
C LEU A 170 1.11 14.48 -1.93
N THR A 171 0.13 15.32 -1.59
CA THR A 171 -1.25 15.06 -2.04
C THR A 171 -1.37 15.24 -3.55
N GLU A 172 -0.78 16.29 -4.12
CA GLU A 172 -0.79 16.51 -5.57
C GLU A 172 -0.08 15.37 -6.32
N TRP A 173 1.06 14.93 -5.80
CA TRP A 173 1.82 13.83 -6.38
C TRP A 173 1.00 12.53 -6.42
N ILE A 174 0.37 12.16 -5.29
CA ILE A 174 -0.48 10.96 -5.22
C ILE A 174 -1.75 11.13 -6.07
N ALA A 175 -2.35 12.32 -6.11
CA ALA A 175 -3.54 12.57 -6.91
C ALA A 175 -3.29 12.48 -8.42
N ALA A 176 -2.07 12.78 -8.88
CA ALA A 176 -1.66 12.62 -10.27
C ALA A 176 -1.31 11.16 -10.64
N TRP A 177 -1.12 10.27 -9.64
CA TRP A 177 -0.67 8.89 -9.86
C TRP A 177 -1.56 8.08 -10.82
N PRO A 178 -2.91 8.13 -10.76
CA PRO A 178 -3.76 7.41 -11.71
C PRO A 178 -3.46 7.73 -13.19
N ALA A 179 -3.12 8.98 -13.49
CA ALA A 179 -2.76 9.39 -14.86
C ALA A 179 -1.36 8.88 -15.28
N ARG A 180 -0.46 8.69 -14.31
CA ARG A 180 0.91 8.18 -14.50
C ARG A 180 0.96 6.65 -14.60
N TRP A 181 -0.03 5.97 -14.02
CA TRP A 181 -0.08 4.52 -13.89
C TRP A 181 0.23 3.73 -15.18
N PRO A 182 -0.32 4.06 -16.36
CA PRO A 182 -0.04 3.30 -17.57
C PRO A 182 1.45 3.25 -17.95
N ALA A 183 2.17 4.34 -17.69
CA ALA A 183 3.60 4.46 -17.99
C ALA A 183 4.50 3.95 -16.85
N GLU A 184 4.03 4.01 -15.60
CA GLU A 184 4.87 3.80 -14.42
C GLU A 184 4.63 2.49 -13.66
N ARG A 185 3.71 1.65 -14.15
CA ARG A 185 3.43 0.31 -13.61
C ARG A 185 4.50 -0.76 -13.85
N GLN A 186 5.62 -0.40 -14.48
CA GLN A 186 6.77 -1.29 -14.66
C GLN A 186 7.85 -0.99 -13.59
N PRO A 187 8.85 -1.84 -13.35
CA PRO A 187 10.00 -1.44 -12.55
C PRO A 187 10.83 -0.37 -13.29
N ARG A 188 11.57 0.46 -12.55
CA ARG A 188 12.59 1.34 -13.15
C ARG A 188 13.68 0.49 -13.81
N SER A 189 14.23 0.99 -14.92
CA SER A 189 15.45 0.42 -15.49
C SER A 189 16.62 0.73 -14.56
N VAL A 190 17.06 -0.25 -13.78
CA VAL A 190 18.31 -0.16 -13.03
C VAL A 190 19.41 -0.57 -13.97
N ARG A 191 20.34 0.34 -14.30
CA ARG A 191 21.56 -0.06 -15.00
C ARG A 191 22.30 -1.00 -14.06
N GLU A 192 22.45 -2.27 -14.44
CA GLU A 192 23.35 -3.18 -13.73
C GLU A 192 24.73 -2.53 -13.74
N GLY A 193 25.23 -2.18 -12.55
CA GLY A 193 26.60 -1.70 -12.41
C GLY A 193 27.52 -2.78 -12.96
N SER A 194 28.33 -2.44 -13.97
CA SER A 194 29.42 -3.30 -14.40
C SER A 194 30.27 -3.64 -13.17
N PRO A 195 30.51 -4.92 -12.85
CA PRO A 195 31.41 -5.26 -11.77
C PRO A 195 32.79 -4.72 -12.14
N SER A 196 33.35 -3.87 -11.27
CA SER A 196 34.75 -3.45 -11.33
C SER A 196 35.65 -4.60 -10.91
#